data_AF-D5AD69-F1
#
_entry.id   AF-D5AD69-F1
#
_cell.length_a   1.000
_cell.length_b   1.000
_cell.length_c   1.000
_cell.angle_alpha   90.00
_cell.angle_beta   90.00
_cell.angle_gamma   90.00
#
_symmetry.space_group_name_H-M   'P 1'
#
loop_
_entity.id
_entity.type
_entity.pdbx_description
1 polymer ?
#
loop_
_entity_poly.entity_id
_entity_poly.type
_entity_poly.pdbx_seq_one_letter_code
_entity_poly.pdbx_strand_id
1 'polypeptide(L)'
;MRKESGRPSPSELVEYIMNKAASTGKHMSRFILRVLPVELTCYASVEEITRAAKSLIEQHFPSGEDHPPIKFAVLYEARANSGIVRTNIIDTVAKLVPQGHKVDLSNPDKTIVVQIVKTICMIGVVHKFKQLLKYNLRQLTSVKKS
;
A
#
# COMPACT_ATOMS: atom_id res chain seq x y z
N MET A 1 6.42 9.11 10.79
CA MET A 1 6.27 10.58 10.64
C MET A 1 4.90 10.96 11.17
N ARG A 2 4.80 11.97 12.06
CA ARG A 2 3.50 12.49 12.50
C ARG A 2 2.84 13.21 11.30
N LYS A 3 1.54 13.02 11.08
CA LYS A 3 0.76 13.75 10.07
C LYS A 3 0.77 15.23 10.47
N GLU A 4 1.56 16.07 9.80
CA GLU A 4 1.48 17.52 10.00
C GLU A 4 0.11 18.00 9.53
N SER A 5 -0.61 18.69 10.40
CA SER A 5 -1.95 19.22 10.11
C SER A 5 -1.90 20.12 8.86
N GLY A 6 -2.54 19.69 7.77
CA GLY A 6 -2.74 20.46 6.55
C GLY A 6 -2.00 19.98 5.28
N ARG A 7 -1.10 18.98 5.37
CA ARG A 7 -0.43 18.42 4.18
C ARG A 7 -0.99 17.04 3.81
N PRO A 8 -1.20 16.75 2.52
CA PRO A 8 -1.68 15.44 2.11
C PRO A 8 -0.64 14.36 2.42
N SER A 9 -1.10 13.19 2.88
CA SER A 9 -0.22 12.03 3.07
C SER A 9 0.33 11.55 1.72
N PRO A 10 1.44 10.79 1.69
CA PRO A 10 1.91 10.15 0.46
C PRO A 10 0.81 9.34 -0.23
N SER A 11 0.00 8.61 0.54
CA SER A 11 -1.10 7.79 0.03
C SER A 11 -2.21 8.65 -0.59
N GLU A 12 -2.60 9.75 0.06
CA GLU A 12 -3.58 10.70 -0.46
C GLU A 12 -3.10 11.35 -1.77
N LEU A 13 -1.82 11.74 -1.85
CA LEU A 13 -1.23 12.33 -3.05
C LEU A 13 -1.20 11.34 -4.21
N VAL A 14 -0.73 10.11 -3.97
CA VAL A 14 -0.67 9.10 -5.03
C VAL A 14 -2.07 8.71 -5.47
N GLU A 15 -3.02 8.56 -4.55
CA GLU A 15 -4.42 8.30 -4.89
C GLU A 15 -5.02 9.40 -5.77
N TYR A 16 -4.75 10.67 -5.48
CA TYR A 16 -5.14 11.79 -6.34
C TYR A 16 -4.54 11.66 -7.76
N ILE A 17 -3.23 11.38 -7.87
CA ILE A 17 -2.55 11.20 -9.15
C ILE A 17 -3.17 10.04 -9.94
N MET A 18 -3.40 8.90 -9.30
CA MET A 18 -3.96 7.71 -9.94
C MET A 18 -5.41 7.96 -10.41
N ASN A 19 -6.25 8.57 -9.58
CA ASN A 19 -7.63 8.88 -9.94
C ASN A 19 -7.71 9.91 -11.07
N LYS A 20 -6.84 10.93 -11.06
CA LYS A 20 -6.74 11.92 -12.15
C LYS A 20 -6.29 11.30 -13.46
N ALA A 21 -5.33 10.37 -13.41
CA ALA A 21 -4.90 9.63 -14.58
C ALA A 21 -6.01 8.72 -15.12
N ALA A 22 -6.76 8.04 -14.24
CA ALA A 22 -7.92 7.23 -14.62
C ALA A 22 -9.04 8.06 -15.25
N SER A 23 -9.34 9.24 -14.72
CA SER A 23 -10.42 10.10 -15.21
C SER A 23 -10.06 10.76 -16.54
N THR A 24 -8.85 11.29 -16.66
CA THR A 24 -8.41 12.04 -17.86
C THR A 24 -7.87 11.17 -18.98
N GLY A 25 -7.39 9.95 -18.68
CA GLY A 25 -6.63 9.12 -19.62
C GLY A 25 -5.28 9.72 -20.00
N LYS A 26 -4.86 10.82 -19.36
CA LYS A 26 -3.60 11.51 -19.67
C LYS A 26 -2.49 10.99 -18.79
N HIS A 27 -1.38 10.62 -19.42
CA HIS A 27 -0.16 10.24 -18.71
C HIS A 27 0.62 11.49 -18.31
N MET A 28 0.99 11.60 -17.03
CA MET A 28 1.78 12.74 -16.53
C MET A 28 3.24 12.69 -16.96
N SER A 29 3.79 11.51 -17.28
CA SER A 29 5.16 11.32 -17.76
C SER A 29 5.35 9.94 -18.40
N ARG A 30 5.62 9.89 -19.71
CA ARG A 30 5.82 8.65 -20.49
C ARG A 30 6.85 7.65 -19.93
N PHE A 31 7.67 8.04 -18.96
CA PHE A 31 8.71 7.21 -18.35
C PHE A 31 8.29 6.56 -17.02
N ILE A 32 7.14 6.93 -16.44
CA ILE A 32 6.66 6.37 -15.19
C ILE A 32 5.76 5.16 -15.47
N LEU A 33 6.20 3.98 -14.99
CA LEU A 33 5.42 2.74 -15.08
C LEU A 33 4.42 2.61 -13.92
N ARG A 34 4.90 2.72 -12.68
CA ARG A 34 4.10 2.51 -11.45
C ARG A 34 4.44 3.58 -10.42
N VAL A 35 3.45 4.05 -9.68
CA VAL A 35 3.63 4.97 -8.56
C VAL A 35 3.07 4.31 -7.31
N LEU A 36 3.88 4.13 -6.27
CA LEU A 36 3.43 3.54 -5.01
C LEU A 36 3.79 4.51 -3.88
N PRO A 37 2.85 4.80 -2.96
CA PRO A 37 3.16 5.63 -1.82
C PRO A 37 4.01 4.84 -0.82
N VAL A 38 4.98 5.53 -0.22
CA VAL A 38 5.77 5.03 0.90
C VAL A 38 5.52 5.96 2.07
N GLU A 39 4.95 5.42 3.14
CA GLU A 39 4.61 6.18 4.35
C GLU A 39 5.62 5.94 5.47
N LEU A 40 6.20 4.74 5.51
CA LEU A 40 7.26 4.37 6.44
C LEU A 40 8.40 3.65 5.72
N THR A 41 9.60 3.84 6.25
CA THR A 41 10.79 3.08 5.88
C THR A 41 11.43 2.51 7.13
N CYS A 42 12.04 1.34 7.00
CA CYS A 42 12.79 0.69 8.08
C CYS A 42 13.84 -0.24 7.51
N TYR A 43 14.70 -0.77 8.38
CA TYR A 43 15.62 -1.84 7.98
C TYR A 43 14.84 -3.12 7.63
N ALA A 44 15.33 -3.86 6.65
CA ALA A 44 14.73 -5.11 6.20
C ALA A 44 15.05 -6.26 7.20
N SER A 45 14.41 -6.22 8.37
CA SER A 45 14.33 -7.33 9.32
C SER A 45 12.89 -7.51 9.79
N VAL A 46 12.50 -8.72 10.17
CA VAL A 46 11.13 -9.01 10.61
C VAL A 46 10.74 -8.13 11.80
N GLU A 47 11.63 -7.95 12.76
CA GLU A 47 11.43 -7.14 13.97
C GLU A 47 11.16 -5.67 13.64
N GLU A 48 12.00 -5.05 12.79
CA GLU A 48 11.86 -3.63 12.44
C GLU A 48 10.65 -3.40 11.54
N ILE A 49 10.35 -4.33 10.63
CA ILE A 49 9.13 -4.28 9.81
C ILE A 49 7.89 -4.37 10.70
N THR A 50 7.88 -5.26 11.69
CA THR A 50 6.76 -5.41 12.63
C THR A 50 6.52 -4.12 13.42
N ARG A 51 7.60 -3.55 13.94
CA ARG A 51 7.58 -2.29 14.71
C ARG A 51 7.04 -1.14 13.87
N ALA A 52 7.56 -0.96 12.65
CA ALA A 52 7.13 0.09 11.75
C ALA A 52 5.67 -0.11 11.31
N ALA A 53 5.32 -1.31 10.84
CA ALA A 53 3.99 -1.62 10.33
C ALA A 53 2.89 -1.41 11.37
N LYS A 54 3.14 -1.75 12.64
CA LYS A 54 2.16 -1.59 13.73
C LYS A 54 1.61 -0.16 13.79
N SER A 55 2.49 0.84 13.81
CA SER A 55 2.10 2.25 13.88
C SER A 55 1.29 2.72 12.67
N LEU A 56 1.57 2.17 11.48
CA LEU A 56 0.85 2.52 10.25
C LEU A 56 -0.51 1.83 10.17
N ILE A 57 -0.58 0.58 10.62
CA ILE A 57 -1.80 -0.21 10.60
C ILE A 57 -2.82 0.38 11.57
N GLU A 58 -2.42 0.75 12.79
CA GLU A 58 -3.32 1.41 13.76
C GLU A 58 -3.94 2.70 13.21
N GLN A 59 -3.20 3.44 12.36
CA GLN A 59 -3.71 4.65 11.71
C GLN A 59 -4.71 4.36 10.57
N HIS A 60 -4.56 3.23 9.87
CA HIS A 60 -5.36 2.90 8.69
C HIS A 60 -6.49 1.91 8.97
N PHE A 61 -6.43 1.19 10.08
CA PHE A 61 -7.37 0.14 10.49
C PHE A 61 -7.86 0.43 11.91
N PRO A 62 -8.67 1.49 12.09
CA PRO A 62 -9.23 1.83 13.39
C PRO A 62 -10.21 0.74 13.84
N SER A 63 -10.16 0.41 15.12
CA SER A 63 -11.04 -0.57 15.76
C SER A 63 -12.07 0.13 16.63
N GLY A 64 -13.31 -0.35 16.63
CA GLY A 64 -14.41 0.20 17.43
C GLY A 64 -15.76 -0.17 16.83
N GLU A 65 -16.83 -0.05 17.61
CA GLU A 65 -18.21 -0.36 17.16
C GLU A 65 -18.67 0.55 16.01
N ASP A 66 -18.09 1.75 15.91
CA ASP A 66 -18.41 2.75 14.88
C ASP A 66 -17.68 2.54 13.54
N HIS A 67 -16.80 1.54 13.43
CA HIS A 67 -15.98 1.32 12.24
C HIS A 67 -16.38 0.03 11.50
N PRO A 68 -16.84 0.12 10.24
CA PRO A 68 -17.21 -1.06 9.49
C PRO A 68 -15.98 -1.96 9.22
N PRO A 69 -16.17 -3.30 9.13
CA PRO A 69 -15.13 -4.22 8.68
C PRO A 69 -14.51 -3.78 7.36
N ILE A 70 -13.18 -3.77 7.31
CA ILE A 70 -12.41 -3.39 6.12
C ILE A 70 -11.88 -4.68 5.51
N LYS A 71 -12.09 -4.86 4.20
CA LYS A 71 -11.43 -5.95 3.47
C LYS A 71 -10.02 -5.53 3.11
N PHE A 72 -9.05 -6.37 3.39
CA PHE A 72 -7.65 -6.02 3.12
C PHE A 72 -6.82 -7.15 2.52
N ALA A 73 -5.72 -6.77 1.89
CA ALA A 73 -4.69 -7.70 1.42
C ALA A 73 -3.31 -7.17 1.81
N VAL A 74 -2.35 -8.08 1.95
CA VAL A 74 -0.93 -7.73 2.13
C VAL A 74 -0.19 -8.12 0.86
N LEU A 75 0.45 -7.15 0.22
CA LEU A 75 1.29 -7.34 -0.94
C LEU A 75 2.76 -7.26 -0.53
N TYR A 76 3.53 -8.29 -0.89
CA TYR A 76 4.97 -8.32 -0.69
C TYR A 76 5.68 -8.34 -2.05
N GLU A 77 6.64 -7.43 -2.23
CA GLU A 77 7.57 -7.43 -3.35
C GLU A 77 9.01 -7.22 -2.83
N ALA A 78 9.97 -8.00 -3.33
CA ALA A 78 11.39 -7.85 -2.98
C ALA A 78 12.26 -7.72 -4.23
N ARG A 79 13.31 -6.90 -4.13
CA ARG A 79 14.33 -6.70 -5.17
C ARG A 79 15.72 -6.74 -4.53
N ALA A 80 16.59 -7.58 -5.08
CA ALA A 80 17.95 -7.77 -4.56
C ALA A 80 17.98 -8.07 -3.04
N ASN A 81 16.98 -8.80 -2.55
CA ASN A 81 16.90 -9.33 -1.19
C ASN A 81 16.37 -10.76 -1.26
N SER A 82 17.14 -11.71 -0.73
CA SER A 82 16.78 -13.13 -0.63
C SER A 82 16.77 -13.63 0.83
N GLY A 83 17.17 -12.80 1.79
CA GLY A 83 17.29 -13.19 3.19
C GLY A 83 15.98 -13.24 3.96
N ILE A 84 14.90 -12.65 3.42
CA ILE A 84 13.61 -12.55 4.11
C ILE A 84 12.59 -13.46 3.44
N VAL A 85 12.01 -14.35 4.24
CA VAL A 85 10.94 -15.24 3.79
C VAL A 85 9.66 -14.45 3.59
N ARG A 86 9.15 -14.41 2.36
CA ARG A 86 7.92 -13.72 1.95
C ARG A 86 6.73 -14.01 2.86
N THR A 87 6.45 -15.29 3.12
CA THR A 87 5.30 -15.74 3.91
C THR A 87 5.36 -15.19 5.33
N ASN A 88 6.55 -15.19 5.95
CA ASN A 88 6.73 -14.67 7.31
C ASN A 88 6.31 -13.19 7.39
N ILE A 89 6.67 -12.37 6.40
CA ILE A 89 6.30 -10.95 6.39
C ILE A 89 4.79 -10.77 6.16
N ILE A 90 4.22 -11.49 5.21
CA ILE A 90 2.76 -11.43 4.94
C ILE A 90 1.98 -11.77 6.19
N ASP A 91 2.31 -12.89 6.85
CA ASP A 91 1.61 -13.35 8.04
C ASP A 91 1.82 -12.41 9.23
N THR A 92 3.04 -11.90 9.41
CA THR A 92 3.37 -10.96 10.48
C THR A 92 2.57 -9.67 10.33
N VAL A 93 2.55 -9.10 9.12
CA VAL A 93 1.82 -7.86 8.84
C VAL A 93 0.31 -8.06 8.93
N ALA A 94 -0.21 -9.20 8.45
CA ALA A 94 -1.63 -9.50 8.55
C ALA A 94 -2.11 -9.66 10.01
N LYS A 95 -1.28 -10.27 10.87
CA LYS A 95 -1.56 -10.42 12.31
C LYS A 95 -1.58 -9.11 13.09
N LEU A 96 -0.95 -8.06 12.58
CA LEU A 96 -0.98 -6.73 13.19
C LEU A 96 -2.30 -5.99 12.93
N VAL A 97 -3.08 -6.41 11.93
CA VAL A 97 -4.38 -5.82 11.64
C VAL A 97 -5.36 -6.22 12.75
N PRO A 98 -6.05 -5.26 13.39
CA PRO A 98 -6.99 -5.57 14.47
C PRO A 98 -8.12 -6.52 14.06
N GLN A 99 -8.66 -7.23 15.04
CA GLN A 99 -9.79 -8.14 14.83
C GLN A 99 -11.03 -7.37 14.36
N GLY A 100 -11.84 -8.00 13.50
CA GLY A 100 -13.02 -7.40 12.86
C GLY A 100 -12.80 -7.02 11.40
N HIS A 101 -11.56 -6.82 10.96
CA HIS A 101 -11.21 -6.69 9.55
C HIS A 101 -10.99 -8.06 8.90
N LYS A 102 -11.21 -8.18 7.58
CA LYS A 102 -11.17 -9.47 6.87
C LYS A 102 -10.15 -9.46 5.74
N VAL A 103 -9.36 -10.51 5.63
CA VAL A 103 -8.47 -10.72 4.47
C VAL A 103 -9.31 -11.07 3.24
N ASP A 104 -9.13 -10.32 2.15
CA ASP A 104 -9.71 -10.58 0.83
C ASP A 104 -8.67 -10.30 -0.26
N LEU A 105 -8.12 -11.36 -0.86
CA LEU A 105 -7.12 -11.24 -1.92
C LEU A 105 -7.71 -10.89 -3.29
N SER A 106 -9.03 -11.03 -3.44
CA SER A 106 -9.74 -10.87 -4.71
C SER A 106 -10.22 -9.44 -4.92
N ASN A 107 -10.82 -8.83 -3.88
CA ASN A 107 -11.34 -7.47 -3.90
C ASN A 107 -11.14 -6.75 -2.54
N PRO A 108 -9.88 -6.42 -2.18
CA PRO A 108 -9.58 -5.66 -0.96
C PRO A 108 -9.97 -4.18 -1.11
N ASP A 109 -10.49 -3.59 -0.05
CA ASP A 109 -10.69 -2.14 0.08
C ASP A 109 -9.35 -1.43 0.26
N LYS A 110 -8.48 -2.01 1.12
CA LYS A 110 -7.12 -1.53 1.41
C LYS A 110 -6.08 -2.61 1.12
N THR A 111 -4.97 -2.23 0.51
CA THR A 111 -3.81 -3.12 0.35
C THR A 111 -2.62 -2.53 1.09
N ILE A 112 -2.04 -3.31 2.00
CA ILE A 112 -0.79 -2.97 2.67
C ILE A 112 0.33 -3.43 1.74
N VAL A 113 1.09 -2.49 1.21
CA VAL A 113 2.20 -2.75 0.28
C VAL A 113 3.51 -2.74 1.06
N VAL A 114 4.21 -3.86 1.04
CA VAL A 114 5.53 -4.03 1.64
C VAL A 114 6.54 -4.26 0.51
N GLN A 115 7.41 -3.28 0.29
CA GLN A 115 8.47 -3.36 -0.71
C GLN A 115 9.85 -3.40 -0.07
N ILE A 116 10.63 -4.40 -0.44
CA ILE A 116 12.01 -4.54 0.04
C ILE A 116 12.97 -4.33 -1.13
N VAL A 117 13.94 -3.44 -0.95
CA VAL A 117 15.03 -3.22 -1.90
C VAL A 117 16.34 -3.25 -1.14
N LYS A 118 17.18 -4.26 -1.43
CA LYS A 118 18.39 -4.55 -0.66
C LYS A 118 18.09 -4.67 0.84
N THR A 119 18.55 -3.73 1.65
CA THR A 119 18.40 -3.71 3.12
C THR A 119 17.31 -2.76 3.61
N ILE A 120 16.55 -2.13 2.71
CA ILE A 120 15.51 -1.15 3.05
C ILE A 120 14.14 -1.75 2.80
N CYS A 121 13.26 -1.68 3.79
CA CYS A 121 11.85 -1.96 3.67
C CYS A 121 11.06 -0.65 3.61
N MET A 122 10.10 -0.60 2.69
CA MET A 122 9.17 0.51 2.44
C MET A 122 7.75 -0.02 2.61
N ILE A 123 6.95 0.68 3.41
CA ILE A 123 5.58 0.28 3.73
C ILE A 123 4.65 1.44 3.40
N GLY A 124 3.54 1.13 2.73
CA GLY A 124 2.45 2.09 2.46
C GLY A 124 1.11 1.38 2.37
N VAL A 125 0.02 2.12 2.61
CA VAL A 125 -1.34 1.61 2.47
C VAL A 125 -2.01 2.28 1.26
N VAL A 126 -2.57 1.47 0.37
CA VAL A 126 -3.23 1.93 -0.86
C VAL A 126 -4.68 1.48 -0.94
N HIS A 127 -5.54 2.30 -1.54
CA HIS A 127 -6.94 2.00 -1.78
C HIS A 127 -7.18 1.49 -3.20
N LYS A 128 -8.21 0.67 -3.39
CA LYS A 128 -8.67 0.27 -4.74
C LYS A 128 -7.56 -0.27 -5.64
N PHE A 129 -6.57 -0.96 -5.06
CA PHE A 129 -5.31 -1.33 -5.72
C PHE A 129 -5.52 -2.06 -7.05
N LYS A 130 -6.44 -3.02 -7.08
CA LYS A 130 -6.78 -3.78 -8.29
C LYS A 130 -7.53 -2.93 -9.33
N GLN A 131 -8.46 -2.08 -8.89
CA GLN A 131 -9.27 -1.21 -9.75
C GLN A 131 -8.40 -0.15 -10.44
N LEU A 132 -7.40 0.38 -9.72
CA LEU A 132 -6.39 1.31 -10.26
C LEU A 132 -5.22 0.58 -10.95
N LEU A 133 -5.46 -0.62 -11.49
CA LEU A 133 -4.50 -1.46 -12.23
C LEU A 133 -3.15 -1.61 -11.52
N LYS A 134 -3.17 -1.94 -10.22
CA LYS A 134 -1.97 -2.11 -9.38
C LYS A 134 -1.06 -0.87 -9.39
N TYR A 135 -1.70 0.30 -9.52
CA TYR A 135 -1.08 1.60 -9.61
C TYR A 135 -0.10 1.73 -10.80
N ASN A 136 -0.32 0.92 -11.86
CA ASN A 136 0.43 1.00 -13.11
C ASN A 136 -0.13 2.15 -13.95
N LEU A 137 0.52 3.30 -13.88
CA LEU A 137 0.11 4.53 -14.54
C LEU A 137 0.08 4.39 -16.07
N ARG A 138 1.02 3.62 -16.64
CA ARG A 138 1.07 3.35 -18.08
C ARG A 138 -0.13 2.53 -18.53
N GLN A 139 -0.46 1.45 -17.82
CA GLN A 139 -1.64 0.65 -18.13
C GLN A 139 -2.91 1.48 -17.97
N LEU A 140 -3.03 2.22 -16.85
CA LEU A 140 -4.23 2.99 -16.51
C LEU A 140 -4.61 4.04 -17.56
N THR A 141 -3.62 4.65 -18.20
CA THR A 141 -3.83 5.68 -19.23
C THR A 141 -3.91 5.10 -20.64
N SER A 142 -3.55 3.83 -20.83
CA SER A 142 -3.66 3.12 -22.11
C SER A 142 -5.00 2.42 -22.32
N VAL A 143 -5.83 2.31 -21.27
CA VAL A 143 -7.16 1.72 -21.39
C VAL A 143 -8.02 2.66 -22.24
N LYS A 144 -8.40 2.20 -23.44
CA LYS A 144 -9.38 2.91 -24.27
C LYS A 144 -10.72 2.93 -23.52
N LYS A 145 -11.23 4.11 -23.22
CA LYS A 145 -12.62 4.25 -22.78
C LYS A 145 -13.50 4.01 -24.00
N SER A 146 -14.30 2.95 -23.96
CA SER A 146 -15.35 2.69 -24.95
C SER A 146 -16.48 3.70 -24.82
#